data_AF-A0A924XJE5-F1
#
_entry.id   AF-A0A924XJE5-F1
#
_cell.length_a   1.000
_cell.length_b   1.000
_cell.length_c   1.000
_cell.angle_alpha   90.00
_cell.angle_beta   90.00
_cell.angle_gamma   90.00
#
_symmetry.space_group_name_H-M   'P 1'
#
loop_
_entity.id
_entity.type
_entity.pdbx_description
1 polymer ?
#
loop_
_entity_poly.entity_id
_entity_poly.type
_entity_poly.pdbx_seq_one_letter_code
_entity_poly.pdbx_strand_id
1 'polypeptide(L)'
;MSSENKTKYRFRKRLFLNKELNMPAFIVGIVEDTSFYKDEGESWKWGTIELSLGDCYRRVSFDFSMDTREERAASLYKIKRIAKIVNAVRDAIELEAKAINARETKLQKLETQNNAAQKKPNDAQTDAPNVKQNEISTIH
;
A
#
# COMPACT_ATOMS: atom_id res chain seq x y z
N MET A 1 -38.15 9.39 30.43
CA MET A 1 -37.46 9.47 29.12
C MET A 1 -36.06 10.01 29.39
N SER A 2 -35.07 9.16 29.67
CA SER A 2 -33.70 9.64 29.91
C SER A 2 -33.11 10.06 28.58
N SER A 3 -32.67 11.32 28.46
CA SER A 3 -31.82 11.73 27.36
C SER A 3 -30.53 10.91 27.45
N GLU A 4 -30.38 9.89 26.60
CA GLU A 4 -29.10 9.22 26.41
C GLU A 4 -28.07 10.30 26.07
N ASN A 5 -27.17 10.60 27.00
CA ASN A 5 -25.98 11.40 26.72
C ASN A 5 -25.13 10.62 25.72
N LYS A 6 -25.39 10.82 24.43
CA LYS A 6 -24.57 10.23 23.37
C LYS A 6 -23.15 10.74 23.51
N THR A 7 -22.20 9.82 23.66
CA THR A 7 -20.77 10.12 23.63
C THR A 7 -20.42 10.84 22.34
N LYS A 8 -19.79 12.00 22.47
CA LYS A 8 -19.31 12.80 21.34
C LYS A 8 -17.83 12.51 21.12
N TYR A 9 -17.41 12.56 19.86
CA TYR A 9 -16.04 12.26 19.48
C TYR A 9 -15.46 13.43 18.70
N ARG A 10 -14.27 13.88 19.09
CA ARG A 10 -13.46 14.80 18.26
C ARG A 10 -12.96 14.07 17.02
N PHE A 11 -12.70 12.78 17.16
CA PHE A 11 -12.29 11.92 16.07
C PHE A 11 -12.79 10.50 16.31
N ARG A 12 -13.45 9.91 15.31
CA ARG A 12 -13.78 8.49 15.31
C ARG A 12 -13.79 7.99 13.88
N LYS A 13 -12.79 7.20 13.52
CA LYS A 13 -12.67 6.66 12.16
C LYS A 13 -12.13 5.24 12.19
N ARG A 14 -12.73 4.38 11.36
CA ARG A 14 -12.20 3.06 11.01
C ARG A 14 -11.90 3.05 9.52
N LEU A 15 -10.73 2.54 9.16
CA LEU A 15 -10.33 2.32 7.78
C LEU A 15 -9.82 0.89 7.63
N PHE A 16 -10.15 0.25 6.51
CA PHE A 16 -9.52 -0.99 6.08
C PHE A 16 -8.23 -0.65 5.34
N LEU A 17 -7.16 -1.40 5.64
CA LEU A 17 -5.81 -1.14 5.12
C LEU A 17 -5.57 -1.84 3.78
N ASN A 18 -6.32 -2.91 3.50
CA ASN A 18 -6.23 -3.65 2.25
C ASN A 18 -7.21 -3.08 1.21
N LYS A 19 -6.80 -3.08 -0.06
CA LYS A 19 -7.72 -2.80 -1.19
C LYS A 19 -8.76 -3.89 -1.32
N GLU A 20 -8.37 -5.15 -1.10
CA GLU A 20 -9.27 -6.28 -1.08
C GLU A 20 -9.85 -6.48 0.33
N LEU A 21 -11.17 -6.49 0.42
CA LEU A 21 -11.89 -6.55 1.70
C LEU A 21 -11.95 -7.96 2.32
N ASN A 22 -11.49 -8.98 1.58
CA ASN A 22 -11.36 -10.36 2.04
C ASN A 22 -10.24 -10.53 3.09
N MET A 23 -9.28 -9.60 3.16
CA MET A 23 -8.21 -9.60 4.15
C MET A 23 -8.48 -8.53 5.22
N PRO A 24 -8.87 -8.91 6.44
CA PRO A 24 -9.25 -7.95 7.48
C PRO A 24 -8.01 -7.30 8.14
N ALA A 25 -7.40 -6.33 7.45
CA ALA A 25 -6.49 -5.38 8.08
C ALA A 25 -7.18 -4.03 8.26
N PHE A 26 -7.04 -3.43 9.43
CA PHE A 26 -7.73 -2.18 9.76
C PHE A 26 -6.91 -1.27 10.68
N ILE A 27 -7.28 0.00 10.65
CA ILE A 27 -6.88 1.00 11.64
C ILE A 27 -8.12 1.67 12.19
N VAL A 28 -8.17 1.86 13.51
CA VAL A 28 -9.23 2.56 14.23
C VAL A 28 -8.57 3.63 15.08
N GLY A 29 -9.03 4.88 14.95
CA GLY A 29 -8.67 5.94 15.87
C GLY A 29 -9.92 6.49 16.53
N ILE A 30 -9.85 6.67 17.85
CA ILE A 30 -10.91 7.21 18.69
C ILE A 30 -10.31 8.29 19.58
N VAL A 31 -10.95 9.46 19.57
CA VAL A 31 -10.70 10.56 20.49
C VAL A 31 -12.05 11.09 20.93
N GLU A 32 -12.44 10.77 22.16
CA GLU A 32 -13.64 11.29 22.78
C GLU A 32 -13.57 12.81 22.95
N ASP A 33 -14.70 13.49 22.78
CA ASP A 33 -14.82 14.92 23.06
C ASP A 33 -15.33 15.16 24.48
N THR A 34 -14.40 15.39 25.39
CA THR A 34 -14.71 15.66 26.80
C THR A 34 -15.18 17.10 27.06
N SER A 35 -15.19 17.99 26.05
CA SER A 35 -15.60 19.40 26.26
C SER A 35 -17.09 19.59 26.56
N PHE A 36 -17.90 18.54 26.40
CA PHE A 36 -19.33 18.57 26.73
C PHE A 36 -19.63 18.08 28.15
N TYR A 37 -18.62 17.57 28.88
CA TYR A 37 -18.78 17.26 30.29
C TYR A 37 -18.85 18.56 31.07
N LYS A 38 -19.75 18.60 32.07
CA LYS A 38 -19.79 19.72 33.01
C LYS A 38 -18.49 19.76 33.81
N ASP A 39 -18.01 20.95 34.14
CA ASP A 39 -16.84 21.16 35.00
C ASP A 39 -17.08 20.70 36.45
N GLU A 40 -18.33 20.42 36.81
CA GLU A 40 -18.73 19.81 38.08
C GLU A 40 -18.39 18.31 38.07
N GLY A 41 -17.11 17.98 38.25
CA GLY A 41 -16.61 16.61 38.38
C GLY A 41 -15.26 16.38 37.69
N GLU A 42 -14.76 15.14 37.75
CA GLU A 42 -13.51 14.74 37.09
C GLU A 42 -13.72 13.96 35.78
N SER A 43 -14.98 13.73 35.38
CA SER A 43 -15.33 12.92 34.22
C SER A 43 -14.71 13.40 32.91
N TRP A 44 -14.40 14.70 32.80
CA TRP A 44 -13.73 15.27 31.63
C TRP A 44 -12.27 14.80 31.45
N LYS A 45 -11.66 14.20 32.49
CA LYS A 45 -10.30 13.64 32.45
C LYS A 45 -10.28 12.25 31.79
N TRP A 46 -11.34 11.47 31.98
CA TRP A 46 -11.40 10.05 31.62
C TRP A 46 -11.94 9.77 30.21
N GLY A 47 -11.75 10.69 29.27
CA GLY A 47 -12.18 10.52 27.89
C GLY A 47 -11.45 9.36 27.20
N THR A 48 -12.16 8.59 26.38
CA THR A 48 -11.57 7.47 25.64
C THR A 48 -10.68 7.96 24.50
N ILE A 49 -9.40 7.62 24.54
CA ILE A 49 -8.44 7.91 23.47
C ILE A 49 -7.62 6.67 23.14
N GLU A 50 -7.87 6.12 21.95
CA GLU A 50 -7.29 4.85 21.51
C GLU A 50 -6.86 4.93 20.04
N LEU A 51 -5.70 4.35 19.74
CA LEU A 51 -5.28 3.99 18.38
C LEU A 51 -5.11 2.47 18.29
N SER A 52 -5.90 1.83 17.44
CA SER A 52 -5.87 0.40 17.20
C SER A 52 -5.44 0.09 15.78
N LEU A 53 -4.51 -0.85 15.61
CA LEU A 53 -4.14 -1.45 14.34
C LEU A 53 -4.37 -2.95 14.42
N GLY A 54 -4.97 -3.52 13.38
CA GLY A 54 -5.19 -4.96 13.28
C GLY A 54 -4.80 -5.47 11.89
N ASP A 55 -4.22 -6.66 11.85
CA ASP A 55 -4.16 -7.50 10.66
C ASP A 55 -4.99 -8.78 10.88
N CYS A 56 -4.92 -9.73 9.94
CA CYS A 56 -5.66 -10.99 9.98
C CYS A 56 -5.37 -11.86 11.23
N TYR A 57 -4.26 -11.61 11.94
CA TYR A 57 -3.74 -12.48 12.99
C TYR A 57 -3.49 -11.77 14.32
N ARG A 58 -3.28 -10.46 14.31
CA ARG A 58 -2.84 -9.68 15.48
C ARG A 58 -3.53 -8.33 15.52
N ARG A 59 -3.81 -7.89 16.74
CA ARG A 59 -4.26 -6.53 17.05
C ARG A 59 -3.29 -5.89 18.04
N VAL A 60 -2.87 -4.67 17.74
CA VAL A 60 -2.08 -3.82 18.63
C VAL A 60 -2.90 -2.56 18.92
N SER A 61 -3.06 -2.26 20.20
CA SER A 61 -3.81 -1.10 20.68
C SER A 61 -2.91 -0.22 21.54
N PHE A 62 -3.02 1.08 21.33
CA PHE A 62 -2.31 2.09 22.11
C PHE A 62 -3.34 2.98 22.80
N ASP A 63 -3.29 2.96 24.13
CA ASP A 63 -4.06 3.88 24.95
C ASP A 63 -3.23 5.15 25.23
N PHE A 64 -3.96 6.25 25.39
CA PHE A 64 -3.42 7.58 25.66
C PHE A 64 -4.15 8.19 26.85
N SER A 65 -3.43 8.39 27.96
CA SER A 65 -3.97 9.09 29.13
C SER A 65 -3.93 10.60 28.93
N MET A 66 -4.98 11.28 29.44
CA MET A 66 -5.09 12.73 29.48
C MET A 66 -5.26 13.27 30.91
N ASP A 67 -5.14 12.42 31.94
CA ASP A 67 -5.52 12.74 33.32
C ASP A 67 -4.64 13.87 33.88
N THR A 68 -3.31 13.73 33.81
CA THR A 68 -2.33 14.72 34.28
C THR A 68 -1.66 15.49 33.14
N ARG A 69 -1.00 16.61 33.47
CA ARG A 69 -0.28 17.43 32.47
C ARG A 69 0.87 16.62 31.85
N GLU A 70 1.54 15.83 32.66
CA GLU A 70 2.66 14.98 32.32
C GLU A 70 2.21 13.87 31.38
N GLU A 71 1.07 13.21 31.67
CA GLU A 71 0.50 12.20 30.80
C GLU A 71 0.01 12.78 29.47
N ARG A 72 -0.60 13.98 29.46
CA ARG A 72 -0.93 14.68 28.21
C ARG A 72 0.31 14.90 27.34
N ALA A 73 1.41 15.36 27.94
CA ALA A 73 2.67 15.55 27.23
C ALA A 73 3.25 14.22 26.73
N ALA A 74 3.21 13.16 27.54
CA ALA A 74 3.69 11.83 27.18
C ALA A 74 2.85 11.19 26.05
N SER A 75 1.52 11.30 26.12
CA SER A 75 0.58 10.85 25.08
C SER A 75 0.84 11.55 23.75
N LEU A 76 1.03 12.89 23.78
CA LEU A 76 1.39 13.67 22.59
C LEU A 76 2.76 13.27 22.03
N TYR A 77 3.74 13.02 22.89
CA TYR A 77 5.07 12.54 22.47
C TYR A 77 4.96 11.15 21.80
N LYS A 78 4.22 10.22 22.41
CA LYS A 78 3.98 8.86 21.92
C LYS A 78 3.37 8.86 20.52
N ILE A 79 2.26 9.58 20.31
CA ILE A 79 1.60 9.61 18.99
C ILE A 79 2.46 10.29 17.93
N LYS A 80 3.21 11.35 18.27
CA LYS A 80 4.16 12.00 17.35
C LYS A 80 5.27 11.04 16.90
N ARG A 81 5.79 10.20 17.80
CA ARG A 81 6.81 9.20 17.47
C ARG A 81 6.25 8.10 16.55
N ILE A 82 5.04 7.61 16.83
CA ILE A 82 4.35 6.64 15.96
C ILE A 82 4.19 7.24 14.56
N ALA A 83 3.61 8.44 14.45
CA ALA A 83 3.40 9.12 13.17
C ALA A 83 4.71 9.34 12.40
N LYS A 84 5.79 9.73 13.09
CA LYS A 84 7.11 9.91 12.47
C LYS A 84 7.61 8.63 11.80
N ILE A 85 7.54 7.49 12.49
CA ILE A 85 8.02 6.21 11.95
C ILE A 85 7.12 5.72 10.81
N VAL A 86 5.80 5.80 10.97
CA VAL A 86 4.84 5.42 9.92
C VAL A 86 5.08 6.21 8.62
N ASN A 87 5.28 7.53 8.71
CA ASN A 87 5.56 8.36 7.55
C ASN A 87 6.91 8.03 6.91
N ALA A 88 7.95 7.79 7.71
CA ALA A 88 9.25 7.40 7.18
C ALA A 88 9.20 6.05 6.44
N VAL A 89 8.44 5.09 6.95
CA VAL A 89 8.22 3.79 6.29
C VAL A 89 7.47 3.96 4.97
N ARG A 90 6.42 4.80 4.93
CA ARG A 90 5.73 5.14 3.67
C ARG A 90 6.71 5.68 2.64
N ASP A 91 7.50 6.68 3.01
CA ASP A 91 8.44 7.35 2.10
C ASP A 91 9.50 6.35 1.56
N ALA A 92 9.98 5.44 2.42
CA ALA A 92 10.90 4.38 2.02
C ALA A 92 10.26 3.37 1.05
N ILE A 93 9.02 2.95 1.29
CA ILE A 93 8.28 2.04 0.38
C ILE A 93 8.11 2.68 -1.00
N GLU A 94 7.78 3.97 -1.07
CA GLU A 94 7.63 4.68 -2.34
C GLU A 94 8.95 4.72 -3.13
N LEU A 95 10.08 4.90 -2.44
CA LEU A 95 11.39 4.88 -3.06
C LEU A 95 11.75 3.47 -3.58
N GLU A 96 11.52 2.45 -2.76
CA GLU A 96 11.82 1.06 -3.13
C GLU A 96 10.94 0.59 -4.29
N ALA A 97 9.65 0.94 -4.30
CA ALA A 97 8.75 0.63 -5.39
C ALA A 97 9.23 1.22 -6.73
N LYS A 98 9.73 2.47 -6.73
CA LYS A 98 10.33 3.09 -7.92
C LYS A 98 11.57 2.33 -8.39
N ALA A 99 12.43 1.91 -7.46
CA ALA A 99 13.63 1.15 -7.77
C ALA A 99 13.30 -0.22 -8.39
N ILE A 100 12.32 -0.94 -7.83
CA ILE A 100 11.83 -2.22 -8.35
C ILE A 100 11.26 -2.06 -9.76
N ASN A 101 10.34 -1.10 -9.97
CA ASN A 101 9.72 -0.87 -11.28
C ASN A 101 10.76 -0.54 -12.37
N ALA A 102 11.81 0.21 -12.02
CA ALA A 102 12.89 0.53 -12.94
C ALA A 102 13.70 -0.73 -13.35
N ARG A 103 13.93 -1.65 -12.40
CA ARG A 103 14.59 -2.94 -12.67
C ARG A 103 13.73 -3.81 -13.58
N GLU A 104 12.44 -3.93 -13.29
CA GLU A 104 11.50 -4.71 -14.11
C GLU A 104 11.45 -4.19 -15.55
N THR A 105 11.35 -2.88 -15.73
CA THR A 105 11.38 -2.24 -17.07
C THR A 105 12.67 -2.54 -17.83
N LYS A 106 13.82 -2.56 -17.12
CA LYS A 106 15.11 -2.89 -17.73
C LYS A 106 15.14 -4.36 -18.18
N LEU A 107 14.64 -5.28 -17.36
CA LEU A 107 14.58 -6.70 -17.70
C LEU A 107 13.69 -6.94 -18.93
N GLN A 108 12.50 -6.35 -18.98
CA GLN A 108 11.60 -6.45 -20.13
C GLN A 108 12.23 -5.94 -21.43
N LYS A 109 12.99 -4.83 -21.37
CA LYS A 109 13.73 -4.31 -22.53
C LYS A 109 14.81 -5.28 -23.01
N LEU A 110 15.56 -5.88 -22.09
CA LEU A 110 16.60 -6.86 -22.43
C LEU A 110 16.01 -8.12 -23.05
N GLU A 111 14.91 -8.63 -22.51
CA GLU A 111 14.18 -9.77 -23.08
C GLU A 111 13.68 -9.47 -24.49
N THR A 112 13.13 -8.27 -24.71
CA THR A 112 12.64 -7.85 -26.04
C THR A 112 13.81 -7.75 -27.04
N GLN A 113 14.96 -7.23 -26.63
CA GLN A 113 16.15 -7.12 -27.46
C GLN A 113 16.74 -8.48 -27.82
N ASN A 114 16.82 -9.41 -26.86
CA ASN A 114 17.30 -10.77 -27.09
C ASN A 114 16.37 -11.54 -28.03
N ASN A 115 15.05 -11.42 -27.86
CA ASN A 115 14.06 -12.05 -28.73
C ASN A 115 14.06 -11.45 -30.16
N ALA A 116 14.38 -10.16 -30.31
CA ALA A 116 14.53 -9.51 -31.61
C ALA A 116 15.84 -9.92 -32.32
N ALA A 117 16.93 -10.06 -31.56
CA ALA A 117 18.23 -10.51 -32.08
C ALA A 117 18.20 -11.99 -32.52
N GLN A 118 17.42 -12.83 -31.85
CA GLN A 118 17.23 -14.23 -32.24
C GLN A 118 16.30 -14.40 -33.47
N LYS A 119 15.59 -13.35 -33.91
CA LYS A 119 14.58 -13.40 -35.00
C LYS A 119 15.05 -12.92 -36.38
N LYS A 120 16.31 -12.50 -36.60
CA LYS A 120 16.81 -12.10 -37.94
C LYS A 120 18.26 -12.56 -38.19
N PRO A 121 18.59 -13.17 -39.34
CA PRO A 121 17.79 -14.13 -40.13
C PRO A 121 18.59 -15.39 -40.58
N ASN A 122 17.91 -16.53 -40.69
CA ASN A 122 18.32 -17.69 -41.52
C ASN A 122 17.80 -17.57 -42.98
N ASP A 123 17.26 -16.41 -43.37
CA ASP A 123 16.66 -16.16 -44.69
C ASP A 123 17.68 -15.64 -45.72
N ALA A 124 18.83 -16.31 -45.83
CA ALA A 124 19.79 -16.10 -46.91
C ALA A 124 20.15 -17.45 -47.57
N GLN A 125 19.14 -18.18 -48.04
CA GLN A 125 19.34 -19.22 -49.05
C GLN A 125 19.17 -18.56 -50.41
N THR A 126 20.27 -18.44 -51.13
CA THR A 126 20.39 -17.83 -52.46
C THR A 126 19.64 -18.64 -53.51
N ASP A 127 18.66 -18.01 -54.15
CA ASP A 127 18.04 -18.50 -55.39
C ASP A 127 19.06 -18.45 -56.54
N ALA A 128 19.51 -19.63 -56.98
CA ALA A 128 20.23 -19.77 -58.25
C ALA A 128 19.22 -19.79 -59.42
N PRO A 129 19.47 -19.07 -60.53
CA PRO A 129 18.55 -19.04 -61.66
C PRO A 129 18.55 -20.37 -62.41
N ASN A 130 17.36 -20.99 -62.51
CA ASN A 130 17.11 -22.21 -63.27
C ASN A 130 17.11 -21.89 -64.78
N VAL A 131 18.19 -22.25 -65.46
CA VAL A 131 18.35 -22.11 -66.91
C VAL A 131 17.50 -23.17 -67.61
N LYS A 132 16.47 -22.72 -68.33
CA LYS A 132 15.70 -23.53 -69.28
C LYS A 132 16.63 -24.13 -70.34
N GLN A 133 16.53 -25.44 -70.58
CA GLN A 133 16.90 -26.02 -71.86
C GLN A 133 15.74 -26.84 -72.41
N ASN A 134 15.44 -26.53 -73.68
CA ASN A 134 14.34 -27.00 -74.50
C ASN A 134 14.50 -28.46 -74.94
N GLU A 135 13.34 -29.08 -75.18
CA GLU A 135 12.98 -30.03 -76.25
C GLU A 135 14.10 -30.64 -77.10
N ILE A 136 14.13 -31.97 -77.23
CA ILE A 136 14.16 -32.65 -78.54
C ILE A 136 13.33 -33.95 -78.48
N SER A 137 12.36 -34.01 -79.41
CA SER A 137 11.61 -35.14 -79.96
C SER A 137 12.41 -36.45 -80.13
N THR A 138 11.73 -37.61 -80.15
CA THR A 138 11.69 -38.58 -81.29
C THR A 138 11.36 -40.03 -80.85
N ILE A 139 10.20 -40.55 -81.30
CA ILE A 139 9.93 -41.84 -82.01
C ILE A 139 10.63 -43.12 -81.43
N HIS A 140 9.97 -44.21 -81.03
CA HIS A 140 8.98 -45.07 -81.73
C HIS A 140 8.08 -45.80 -80.73
#